data_AF-A0A7S3RKH9-F1
#
_entry.id   AF-A0A7S3RKH9-F1
#
_cell.length_a   1.000
_cell.length_b   1.000
_cell.length_c   1.000
_cell.angle_alpha   90.00
_cell.angle_beta   90.00
_cell.angle_gamma   90.00
#
_symmetry.space_group_name_H-M   'P 1'
#
loop_
_entity.id
_entity.type
_entity.pdbx_description
1 polymer ?
#
loop_
_entity_poly.entity_id
_entity_poly.type
_entity_poly.pdbx_seq_one_letter_code
_entity_poly.pdbx_strand_id
1 'polypeptide(L)'
;RTFVRGPSMLSLMPDFLSPAEADHIRTLGDQQLALRGLTGNRRAVPIDHAVWGGDEILADVVQRVARLTLIPAHHNDTIMYKVVGVNSGKTVRNAHHDLNKAPNRVATVLVYLTDVRMPDPTGHTLFPCFSAA
;
A
#
# COMPACT_ATOMS: atom_id res chain seq x y z
N ARG A 1 1.08 -27.42 15.73
CA ARG A 1 1.13 -27.26 14.26
C ARG A 1 2.44 -26.55 13.92
N THR A 2 3.38 -27.27 13.33
CA THR A 2 4.66 -26.69 12.89
C THR A 2 4.41 -25.93 11.59
N PHE A 3 4.49 -24.60 11.60
CA PHE A 3 4.47 -23.81 10.38
C PHE A 3 5.83 -23.97 9.71
N VAL A 4 5.88 -24.70 8.59
CA VAL A 4 7.05 -24.69 7.71
C VAL A 4 7.06 -23.33 7.03
N ARG A 5 8.05 -22.50 7.35
CA ARG A 5 8.19 -21.17 6.77
C ARG A 5 8.70 -21.34 5.33
N GLY A 6 7.82 -21.10 4.35
CA GLY A 6 8.24 -20.99 2.96
C GLY A 6 9.20 -19.80 2.76
N PRO A 7 9.91 -19.75 1.62
CA PRO A 7 10.79 -18.62 1.32
C PRO A 7 9.99 -17.31 1.29
N SER A 8 10.52 -16.27 1.94
CA SER A 8 9.99 -14.91 1.80
C SER A 8 10.23 -14.44 0.36
N MET A 9 9.18 -13.95 -0.30
CA MET A 9 9.26 -13.47 -1.68
C MET A 9 9.02 -11.95 -1.70
N LEU A 10 9.89 -11.23 -2.41
CA LEU A 10 9.71 -9.82 -2.75
C LEU A 10 9.75 -9.71 -4.28
N SER A 11 8.74 -9.06 -4.87
CA SER A 11 8.67 -8.83 -6.31
C SER A 11 8.35 -7.37 -6.58
N LEU A 12 9.10 -6.76 -7.50
CA LEU A 12 8.87 -5.40 -7.98
C LEU A 12 8.18 -5.49 -9.34
N MET A 13 7.07 -4.77 -9.50
CA MET A 13 6.30 -4.74 -10.73
C MET A 13 6.25 -3.32 -11.25
N PRO A 14 7.10 -2.97 -12.22
CA PRO A 14 7.00 -1.67 -12.89
C PRO A 14 5.66 -1.58 -13.62
N ASP A 15 5.15 -0.35 -13.75
CA ASP A 15 3.95 -0.04 -14.53
C ASP A 15 2.69 -0.83 -14.08
N PHE A 16 2.60 -1.20 -12.80
CA PHE A 16 1.43 -1.89 -12.26
C PHE A 16 0.15 -1.05 -12.39
N LEU A 17 0.28 0.27 -12.22
CA LEU A 17 -0.75 1.25 -12.51
C LEU A 17 -0.35 2.09 -13.73
N SER A 18 -1.32 2.47 -14.54
CA SER A 18 -1.13 3.57 -15.48
C SER A 18 -1.06 4.93 -14.73
N PRO A 19 -0.49 5.98 -15.34
CA PRO A 19 -0.48 7.31 -14.74
C PRO A 19 -1.88 7.83 -14.38
N ALA A 20 -2.87 7.57 -15.23
CA ALA A 20 -4.25 7.99 -14.99
C ALA A 20 -4.88 7.28 -13.77
N GLU A 21 -4.59 6.00 -13.58
CA GLU A 21 -5.05 5.23 -12.42
C GLU A 21 -4.39 5.73 -11.13
N ALA A 22 -3.09 6.01 -11.18
CA ALA A 22 -2.36 6.55 -10.04
C ALA A 22 -2.92 7.92 -9.60
N ASP A 23 -3.18 8.82 -10.56
CA ASP A 23 -3.78 10.12 -10.28
C ASP A 23 -5.22 10.02 -9.75
N HIS A 24 -6.01 9.08 -10.28
CA HIS A 24 -7.37 8.83 -9.81
C HIS A 24 -7.38 8.36 -8.35
N ILE A 25 -6.58 7.33 -8.02
CA ILE A 25 -6.49 6.78 -6.67
C ILE A 25 -5.96 7.84 -5.69
N ARG A 26 -4.99 8.66 -6.11
CA ARG A 26 -4.50 9.79 -5.31
C ARG A 26 -5.61 10.79 -5.01
N THR A 27 -6.41 11.15 -6.01
CA THR A 27 -7.55 12.06 -5.83
C THR A 27 -8.55 11.52 -4.81
N LEU A 28 -8.91 10.23 -4.91
CA LEU A 28 -9.79 9.58 -3.94
C LEU A 28 -9.18 9.58 -2.53
N GLY A 29 -7.89 9.24 -2.42
CA GLY A 29 -7.17 9.25 -1.15
C GLY A 29 -7.14 10.63 -0.50
N ASP A 30 -6.88 11.68 -1.27
CA ASP A 30 -6.84 13.07 -0.78
C ASP A 30 -8.22 13.54 -0.33
N GLN A 31 -9.30 13.15 -1.04
CA GLN A 31 -10.67 13.40 -0.60
C GLN A 31 -10.98 12.71 0.74
N GLN A 32 -10.56 11.44 0.92
CA GLN A 32 -10.75 10.71 2.17
C GLN A 32 -9.98 11.35 3.35
N LEU A 33 -8.77 11.85 3.10
CA LEU A 33 -8.03 12.62 4.08
C LEU A 33 -8.76 13.91 4.46
N ALA A 34 -9.24 14.67 3.47
CA ALA A 34 -9.97 15.91 3.68
C ALA A 34 -11.26 15.70 4.49
N LEU A 35 -12.05 14.68 4.16
CA LEU A 35 -13.27 14.30 4.88
C LEU A 35 -13.02 13.97 6.35
N ARG A 36 -11.83 13.45 6.68
CA ARG A 36 -11.41 13.12 8.05
C ARG A 36 -10.74 14.30 8.77
N GLY A 37 -10.67 15.47 8.15
CA GLY A 37 -9.94 16.63 8.67
C GLY A 37 -8.43 16.38 8.82
N LEU A 38 -7.88 15.42 8.08
CA LEU A 38 -6.47 15.04 8.14
C LEU A 38 -5.69 15.73 7.02
N THR A 39 -5.17 16.92 7.29
CA THR A 39 -4.22 17.59 6.40
C THR A 39 -2.79 17.35 6.89
N GLY A 40 -1.92 16.80 6.03
CA GLY A 40 -0.50 16.61 6.32
C GLY A 40 -0.13 15.49 7.31
N ASN A 41 -1.05 14.61 7.68
CA ASN A 41 -0.82 13.62 8.74
C ASN A 41 -0.40 12.22 8.24
N ARG A 42 0.61 11.65 8.90
CA ARG A 42 1.39 10.46 8.48
C ARG A 42 0.68 9.10 8.67
N ARG A 43 -0.63 9.11 8.89
CA ARG A 43 -1.40 7.89 9.19
C ARG A 43 -2.04 7.38 7.91
N ALA A 44 -1.91 6.07 7.68
CA ALA A 44 -2.64 5.43 6.60
C ALA A 44 -4.14 5.50 6.92
N VAL A 45 -4.94 5.92 5.95
CA VAL A 45 -6.40 5.99 6.03
C VAL A 45 -7.00 4.91 5.12
N PRO A 46 -8.06 4.21 5.56
CA PRO A 46 -8.76 3.32 4.67
C PRO A 46 -9.52 4.14 3.60
N ILE A 47 -9.45 3.70 2.35
CA ILE A 47 -10.43 4.08 1.33
C ILE A 47 -11.67 3.26 1.61
N ASP A 48 -12.80 3.92 1.85
CA ASP A 48 -14.04 3.27 2.29
C ASP A 48 -14.55 2.25 1.25
N HIS A 49 -15.05 1.11 1.73
CA HIS A 49 -15.75 0.12 0.90
C HIS A 49 -17.00 0.68 0.23
N ALA A 50 -17.62 1.74 0.75
CA ALA A 50 -18.69 2.41 -0.01
C ALA A 50 -18.16 3.09 -1.28
N VAL A 51 -16.91 3.58 -1.25
CA VAL A 51 -16.25 4.27 -2.36
C VAL A 51 -15.66 3.28 -3.36
N TRP A 52 -15.01 2.20 -2.88
CA TRP A 52 -14.43 1.19 -3.77
C TRP A 52 -15.47 0.43 -4.60
N GLY A 53 -16.73 0.43 -4.15
CA GLY A 53 -17.74 -0.55 -4.57
C GLY A 53 -18.51 -0.06 -5.79
N GLY A 54 -18.42 1.24 -6.04
CA GLY A 54 -18.90 1.90 -7.25
C GLY A 54 -17.79 2.51 -8.10
N ASP A 55 -16.52 2.33 -7.73
CA ASP A 55 -15.39 2.87 -8.49
C ASP A 55 -14.77 1.79 -9.39
N GLU A 56 -14.99 1.91 -10.70
CA GLU A 56 -14.56 0.91 -11.67
C GLU A 56 -13.03 0.75 -11.74
N ILE A 57 -12.28 1.84 -11.51
CA ILE A 57 -10.82 1.84 -11.53
C ILE A 57 -10.29 1.06 -10.32
N LEU A 58 -10.77 1.35 -9.12
CA LEU A 58 -10.40 0.60 -7.91
C LEU A 58 -10.82 -0.87 -8.02
N ALA A 59 -12.01 -1.15 -8.56
CA ALA A 59 -12.46 -2.51 -8.78
C ALA A 59 -11.50 -3.29 -9.70
N ASP A 60 -11.08 -2.70 -10.82
CA ASP A 60 -10.12 -3.35 -11.72
C ASP A 60 -8.74 -3.54 -11.06
N VAL A 61 -8.25 -2.55 -10.31
CA VAL A 61 -6.98 -2.65 -9.57
C VAL A 61 -7.03 -3.78 -8.54
N VAL A 62 -8.13 -3.90 -7.78
CA VAL A 62 -8.33 -5.00 -6.81
C VAL A 62 -8.35 -6.35 -7.53
N GLN A 63 -9.01 -6.45 -8.68
CA GLN A 63 -9.00 -7.67 -9.48
C GLN A 63 -7.60 -8.01 -10.02
N ARG A 64 -6.80 -7.01 -10.41
CA ARG A 64 -5.38 -7.20 -10.76
C ARG A 64 -4.57 -7.73 -9.58
N VAL A 65 -4.75 -7.16 -8.38
CA VAL A 65 -4.11 -7.66 -7.15
C VAL A 65 -4.51 -9.11 -6.86
N ALA A 66 -5.79 -9.44 -7.02
CA ALA A 66 -6.28 -10.79 -6.79
C ALA A 66 -5.66 -11.81 -7.76
N ARG A 67 -5.61 -11.49 -9.05
CA ARG A 67 -4.93 -12.31 -10.07
C ARG A 67 -3.45 -12.48 -9.77
N LEU A 68 -2.79 -11.41 -9.32
CA LEU A 68 -1.37 -11.42 -9.05
C LEU A 68 -1.00 -12.29 -7.84
N THR A 69 -1.77 -12.15 -6.77
CA THR A 69 -1.50 -12.82 -5.49
C THR A 69 -2.10 -14.22 -5.42
N LEU A 70 -3.00 -14.56 -6.36
CA LEU A 70 -3.85 -15.75 -6.33
C LEU A 70 -4.78 -15.79 -5.11
N ILE A 71 -5.01 -14.64 -4.47
CA ILE A 71 -5.95 -14.48 -3.36
C ILE A 71 -7.20 -13.81 -3.90
N PRO A 72 -8.39 -14.42 -3.79
CA PRO A 72 -9.62 -13.81 -4.28
C PRO A 72 -9.87 -12.46 -3.61
N ALA A 73 -10.25 -11.46 -4.42
CA ALA A 73 -10.72 -10.19 -3.91
C ALA A 73 -11.89 -10.42 -2.95
N HIS A 74 -11.83 -9.86 -1.75
CA HIS A 74 -12.88 -10.05 -0.75
C HIS A 74 -13.29 -8.74 -0.09
N HIS A 75 -14.55 -8.62 0.29
CA HIS A 75 -15.14 -7.41 0.88
C HIS A 75 -14.52 -6.95 2.22
N ASN A 76 -13.59 -7.72 2.79
CA ASN A 76 -12.83 -7.32 3.97
C ASN A 76 -11.43 -6.77 3.64
N ASP A 77 -11.08 -6.65 2.35
CA ASP A 77 -9.81 -6.06 1.93
C ASP A 77 -9.84 -4.55 2.14
N THR A 78 -9.06 -4.07 3.10
CA THR A 78 -8.93 -2.64 3.31
C THR A 78 -7.84 -2.06 2.43
N ILE A 79 -8.22 -1.27 1.41
CA ILE A 79 -7.26 -0.44 0.68
C ILE A 79 -6.86 0.71 1.59
N MET A 80 -5.56 0.82 1.88
CA MET A 80 -5.02 1.86 2.75
C MET A 80 -4.26 2.91 1.93
N TYR A 81 -4.73 4.15 1.94
CA TYR A 81 -4.02 5.30 1.37
C TYR A 81 -3.14 5.97 2.43
N LYS A 82 -1.91 6.34 2.07
CA LYS A 82 -0.99 6.98 3.01
C LYS A 82 -0.14 8.02 2.29
N VAL A 83 -0.15 9.24 2.82
CA VAL A 83 0.81 10.28 2.46
C VAL A 83 2.01 10.20 3.42
N VAL A 84 3.22 10.12 2.85
CA VAL A 84 4.47 10.13 3.60
C VAL A 84 5.16 11.47 3.36
N GLY A 85 5.20 12.31 4.40
CA GLY A 85 5.86 13.61 4.31
C GLY A 85 7.39 13.50 4.34
N VAL A 86 8.04 14.22 3.42
CA VAL A 86 9.49 14.23 3.16
C VAL A 86 10.31 14.71 4.37
N ASN A 87 9.83 15.70 5.13
CA ASN A 87 10.58 16.28 6.26
C ASN A 87 10.20 15.73 7.64
N SER A 88 10.09 14.41 7.78
CA SER A 88 9.74 13.86 9.10
C SER A 88 10.90 13.76 10.07
N GLY A 89 12.16 13.79 9.60
CA GLY A 89 13.35 13.43 10.39
C GLY A 89 13.26 12.03 11.01
N LYS A 90 12.24 11.27 10.61
CA LYS A 90 11.84 9.98 11.16
C LYS A 90 11.87 9.01 9.99
N THR A 91 13.06 8.46 9.73
CA THR A 91 13.14 7.06 9.29
C THR A 91 12.12 6.26 10.10
N VAL A 92 11.37 5.37 9.47
CA VAL A 92 10.50 4.43 10.18
C VAL A 92 11.41 3.63 11.12
N ARG A 93 11.56 4.09 12.37
CA ARG A 93 12.49 3.50 13.35
C ARG A 93 12.13 2.06 13.69
N ASN A 94 10.92 1.65 13.36
CA ASN A 94 10.37 0.33 13.68
C ASN A 94 9.99 -0.38 12.38
N ALA A 95 10.97 -1.07 11.78
CA ALA A 95 10.65 -2.15 10.86
C ALA A 95 9.62 -3.07 11.54
N HIS A 96 8.57 -3.44 10.82
CA HIS A 96 7.47 -4.22 11.38
C HIS A 96 6.98 -5.24 10.36
N HIS A 97 6.20 -6.19 10.85
CA HIS A 97 5.48 -7.15 10.01
C HIS A 97 4.02 -6.72 9.90
N ASP A 98 3.50 -6.61 8.68
CA ASP A 98 2.09 -6.28 8.42
C ASP A 98 1.10 -7.30 8.99
N LEU A 99 1.58 -8.51 9.32
CA LEU A 99 0.81 -9.55 9.97
C LEU A 99 0.14 -9.03 11.24
N ASN A 100 0.76 -8.14 12.03
CA ASN A 100 0.16 -7.36 13.15
C ASN A 100 -1.00 -8.05 13.93
N LYS A 101 -0.85 -9.33 14.30
CA LYS A 101 -1.87 -10.18 14.96
C LYS A 101 -3.16 -10.45 14.15
N ALA A 102 -3.25 -10.00 12.90
CA ALA A 102 -4.31 -10.36 11.97
C ALA A 102 -4.02 -11.77 11.40
N PRO A 103 -4.82 -12.81 11.76
CA PRO A 103 -4.48 -14.20 11.45
C PRO A 103 -4.44 -14.53 9.95
N ASN A 104 -5.03 -13.67 9.10
CA ASN A 104 -5.26 -13.96 7.69
C ASN A 104 -4.46 -13.05 6.73
N ARG A 105 -3.51 -12.23 7.23
CA ARG A 105 -2.64 -11.42 6.36
C ARG A 105 -1.46 -12.25 5.86
N VAL A 106 -1.55 -12.72 4.63
CA VAL A 106 -0.55 -13.59 4.00
C VAL A 106 0.31 -12.88 2.95
N ALA A 107 -0.16 -11.74 2.43
CA ALA A 107 0.56 -10.92 1.46
C ALA A 107 0.23 -9.43 1.67
N THR A 108 1.17 -8.56 1.29
CA THR A 108 0.96 -7.12 1.17
C THR A 108 1.33 -6.70 -0.25
N VAL A 109 0.46 -5.96 -0.92
CA VAL A 109 0.79 -5.25 -2.15
C VAL A 109 0.92 -3.77 -1.82
N LEU A 110 2.12 -3.22 -1.99
CA LEU A 110 2.40 -1.80 -1.81
C LEU A 110 2.53 -1.15 -3.19
N VAL A 111 1.69 -0.15 -3.47
CA VAL A 111 1.67 0.57 -4.73
C VAL A 111 2.11 2.01 -4.49
N TYR A 112 3.12 2.47 -5.22
CA TYR A 112 3.59 3.85 -5.17
C TYR A 112 2.80 4.69 -6.18
N LEU A 113 2.17 5.76 -5.70
CA LEU A 113 1.29 6.61 -6.52
C LEU A 113 1.99 7.85 -7.09
N THR A 114 3.18 8.17 -6.58
CA THR A 114 3.95 9.37 -6.97
C THR A 114 5.45 9.10 -6.89
N ASP A 115 6.21 9.73 -7.77
CA ASP A 115 7.66 9.79 -7.64
C ASP A 115 8.07 10.68 -6.45
N VAL A 116 9.07 10.24 -5.70
CA VAL A 116 9.74 11.08 -4.69
C VAL A 116 10.93 11.76 -5.37
N ARG A 117 10.85 13.09 -5.53
CA ARG A 117 11.87 13.87 -6.24
C ARG A 117 12.97 14.37 -5.29
N MET A 118 14.19 14.42 -5.83
CA MET A 118 15.38 15.03 -5.23
C MET A 118 15.13 16.51 -4.85
N PRO A 119 15.80 17.07 -3.81
CA PRO A 119 17.08 16.63 -3.25
C PRO A 119 17.03 15.62 -2.10
N ASP A 120 15.86 15.18 -1.66
CA ASP A 120 15.75 14.27 -0.52
C ASP A 120 15.48 12.82 -0.96
N PRO A 121 16.50 11.93 -1.04
CA PRO A 121 16.36 10.53 -1.44
C PRO A 121 15.73 9.69 -0.33
N THR A 122 14.60 10.13 0.21
CA THR A 122 13.88 9.47 1.30
C THR A 122 12.62 8.77 0.77
N GLY A 123 11.92 8.03 1.63
CA GLY A 123 10.67 7.35 1.25
C GLY A 123 10.86 5.94 0.68
N HIS A 124 12.09 5.39 0.70
CA HIS A 124 12.33 3.98 0.36
C HIS A 124 11.56 3.03 1.29
N THR A 125 11.05 1.94 0.72
CA THR A 125 10.62 0.77 1.50
C THR A 125 11.79 -0.19 1.62
N LEU A 126 12.21 -0.43 2.86
CA LEU A 126 13.35 -1.28 3.17
C LEU A 126 12.86 -2.62 3.74
N PHE A 127 13.52 -3.71 3.34
CA PHE A 127 13.29 -5.04 3.90
C PHE A 127 14.59 -5.61 4.48
N PRO A 128 14.96 -5.26 5.73
CA PRO A 128 16.27 -5.59 6.31
C PRO A 128 16.57 -7.09 6.45
N CYS A 129 15.53 -7.93 6.36
CA CYS A 129 15.66 -9.39 6.44
C CYS A 129 16.03 -10.06 5.11
N PHE A 130 16.04 -9.32 4.00
CA PHE A 130 16.65 -9.80 2.76
C PHE A 130 18.11 -9.35 2.76
N SER A 131 19.04 -10.31 2.70
CA SER A 131 20.43 -9.97 2.38
C SER A 131 20.48 -9.50 0.93
N ALA A 132 21.31 -8.48 0.65
CA ALA A 132 21.72 -8.21 -0.72
C ALA A 132 22.32 -9.51 -1.28
N ALA A 133 21.80 -9.96 -2.42
CA ALA A 133 22.38 -11.07 -3.16
C ALA A 133 23.77 -10.66 -3.69
#